data_AF-H1LUN3-F1
#
_entry.id   AF-H1LUN3-F1
#
_cell.length_a   1.000
_cell.length_b   1.000
_cell.length_c   1.000
_cell.angle_alpha   90.00
_cell.angle_beta   90.00
_cell.angle_gamma   90.00
#
_symmetry.space_group_name_H-M   'P 1'
#
loop_
_entity.id
_entity.type
_entity.pdbx_description
1 polymer ?
#
loop_
_entity_poly.entity_id
_entity_poly.type
_entity_poly.pdbx_seq_one_letter_code
_entity_poly.pdbx_strand_id
1 'polypeptide(L)'
;MSDQPMDLRPLFDGIFGKQRTVLYKRPNFERRNLDDMLKELAKIPLLQWDRYVFSREPLDGRISASQRQVYMQKAWDCGVEWADKSKIKYGNLSAEKLANALGMEVEYVSMPENTDRVLFAEFREPNHIRVYMDAINRVEEFLNSDSIKDIIGDTNIADILLLHELFHSIEEKHKKEIYTRIEKIKLWSIGFFHYDSCLVALSEIAAMAFAYRYSGIKFSPYLIDVILVYGYSQNEASGLYEEMIELFNRRLEEI
;
A
#
# COMPACT_ATOMS: atom_id res chain seq x y z
N MET A 1 -10.99 -26.62 18.54
CA MET A 1 -9.52 -26.45 18.49
C MET A 1 -9.25 -24.98 18.71
N SER A 2 -8.32 -24.66 19.59
CA SER A 2 -8.21 -23.37 20.29
C SER A 2 -7.93 -22.17 19.36
N ASP A 3 -8.80 -21.16 19.43
CA ASP A 3 -8.53 -19.78 19.00
C ASP A 3 -7.38 -19.22 19.84
N GLN A 4 -6.15 -19.33 19.34
CA GLN A 4 -5.06 -18.52 19.84
C GLN A 4 -5.14 -17.14 19.17
N PRO A 5 -5.06 -16.03 19.93
CA PRO A 5 -5.09 -14.70 19.36
C PRO A 5 -3.87 -14.49 18.45
N MET A 6 -4.13 -14.24 17.17
CA MET A 6 -3.11 -13.91 16.18
C MET A 6 -2.33 -12.67 16.63
N ASP A 7 -1.02 -12.78 16.53
CA ASP A 7 -0.11 -11.72 16.95
C ASP A 7 0.04 -10.68 15.83
N LEU A 8 -0.72 -9.60 15.93
CA LEU A 8 -0.71 -8.50 14.97
C LEU A 8 0.45 -7.51 15.19
N ARG A 9 1.28 -7.66 16.25
CA ARG A 9 2.48 -6.81 16.53
C ARG A 9 3.23 -6.33 15.28
N PRO A 10 3.40 -7.16 14.25
CA PRO A 10 4.29 -6.84 13.14
C PRO A 10 3.54 -6.31 11.89
N LEU A 11 2.20 -6.32 11.87
CA LEU A 11 1.39 -5.36 11.09
C LEU A 11 1.86 -3.94 11.42
N PHE A 12 2.05 -3.68 12.72
CA PHE A 12 2.49 -2.38 13.22
C PHE A 12 3.95 -2.09 12.96
N ASP A 13 4.86 -3.06 12.78
CA ASP A 13 6.27 -2.76 12.46
C ASP A 13 6.53 -2.59 10.94
N GLY A 14 5.58 -2.99 10.09
CA GLY A 14 5.60 -2.76 8.64
C GLY A 14 4.85 -1.48 8.25
N ILE A 15 3.78 -1.16 8.98
CA ILE A 15 2.97 0.05 8.78
C ILE A 15 3.45 1.20 9.69
N PHE A 16 3.97 0.96 10.89
CA PHE A 16 4.53 1.99 11.76
C PHE A 16 5.99 1.69 12.06
N GLY A 17 6.85 2.70 11.96
CA GLY A 17 8.25 2.55 12.34
C GLY A 17 8.40 2.04 13.78
N LYS A 18 9.37 1.14 13.98
CA LYS A 18 9.74 0.48 15.25
C LYS A 18 9.58 1.39 16.48
N GLN A 19 8.76 0.98 17.46
CA GLN A 19 8.91 1.45 18.85
C GLN A 19 8.82 0.30 19.89
N ARG A 20 9.99 0.10 20.52
CA ARG A 20 10.35 -0.44 21.85
C ARG A 20 9.30 -1.25 22.66
N THR A 21 9.78 -2.42 23.07
CA THR A 21 9.27 -3.35 24.09
C THR A 21 8.80 -2.68 25.39
N VAL A 22 7.51 -2.38 25.46
CA VAL A 22 6.70 -2.37 26.69
C VAL A 22 5.53 -3.32 26.40
N LEU A 23 5.07 -4.09 27.39
CA LEU A 23 3.88 -4.95 27.27
C LEU A 23 2.70 -4.11 26.74
N TYR A 24 2.49 -4.16 25.43
CA TYR A 24 1.55 -3.31 24.70
C TYR A 24 0.14 -3.78 25.02
N LYS A 25 -0.60 -2.97 25.78
CA LYS A 25 -2.05 -3.12 25.85
C LYS A 25 -2.61 -2.49 24.59
N ARG A 26 -3.27 -3.29 23.73
CA ARG A 26 -3.87 -2.79 22.49
C ARG A 26 -4.78 -1.59 22.83
N PRO A 27 -4.58 -0.42 22.19
CA PRO A 27 -5.47 0.71 22.36
C PRO A 27 -6.87 0.30 21.91
N ASN A 28 -7.87 0.71 22.69
CA ASN A 28 -9.26 0.45 22.37
C ASN A 28 -9.80 1.69 21.65
N PHE A 29 -10.09 1.56 20.37
CA PHE A 29 -10.62 2.64 19.55
C PHE A 29 -12.15 2.62 19.56
N GLU A 30 -12.77 3.73 19.21
CA GLU A 30 -14.20 3.73 18.91
C GLU A 30 -14.44 2.83 17.68
N ARG A 31 -15.23 1.77 17.85
CA ARG A 31 -15.52 0.82 16.77
C ARG A 31 -16.39 1.50 15.73
N ARG A 32 -15.89 1.59 14.49
CA ARG A 32 -16.63 2.14 13.35
C ARG A 32 -16.97 1.06 12.33
N ASN A 33 -18.09 1.25 11.64
CA ASN A 33 -18.46 0.38 10.54
C ASN A 33 -17.53 0.63 9.34
N LEU A 34 -17.27 -0.42 8.56
CA LEU A 34 -16.37 -0.34 7.41
C LEU A 34 -16.88 0.67 6.36
N ASP A 35 -18.19 0.70 6.08
CA ASP A 35 -18.76 1.59 5.07
C ASP A 35 -18.62 3.07 5.46
N ASP A 36 -18.83 3.42 6.72
CA ASP A 36 -18.64 4.78 7.23
C ASP A 36 -17.18 5.24 7.10
N MET A 37 -16.23 4.37 7.47
CA MET A 37 -14.80 4.66 7.33
C MET A 37 -14.42 4.88 5.86
N LEU A 38 -14.87 4.01 4.96
CA LEU A 38 -14.56 4.13 3.53
C LEU A 38 -15.22 5.34 2.87
N LYS A 39 -16.45 5.68 3.24
CA LYS A 39 -17.15 6.88 2.72
C LYS A 39 -16.39 8.16 3.05
N GLU A 40 -15.87 8.28 4.27
CA GLU A 40 -15.07 9.44 4.67
C GLU A 40 -13.71 9.47 3.97
N LEU A 41 -12.98 8.34 3.98
CA LEU A 41 -11.66 8.25 3.33
C LEU A 41 -11.73 8.45 1.81
N ALA A 42 -12.81 8.03 1.15
CA ALA A 42 -13.02 8.22 -0.29
C ALA A 42 -13.08 9.71 -0.70
N LYS A 43 -13.30 10.63 0.24
CA LYS A 43 -13.31 12.08 -0.02
C LYS A 43 -11.90 12.65 -0.16
N ILE A 44 -10.86 11.95 0.31
CA ILE A 44 -9.47 12.40 0.24
C ILE A 44 -8.98 12.29 -1.22
N PRO A 45 -8.55 13.39 -1.86
CA PRO A 45 -8.05 13.34 -3.23
C PRO A 45 -6.82 12.42 -3.37
N LEU A 46 -6.70 11.73 -4.51
CA LEU A 46 -5.67 10.69 -4.76
C LEU A 46 -4.24 11.12 -4.40
N LEU A 47 -3.88 12.38 -4.66
CA LEU A 47 -2.53 12.90 -4.44
C LEU A 47 -2.33 13.55 -3.06
N GLN A 48 -3.33 13.47 -2.17
CA GLN A 48 -3.29 14.03 -0.82
C GLN A 48 -3.09 12.95 0.27
N TRP A 49 -2.73 11.74 -0.16
CA TRP A 49 -2.34 10.62 0.71
C TRP A 49 -0.87 10.66 1.12
N ASP A 50 -0.10 11.65 0.67
CA ASP A 50 1.33 11.79 0.91
C ASP A 50 1.68 11.70 2.40
N ARG A 51 0.96 12.38 3.29
CA ARG A 51 1.25 12.32 4.73
C ARG A 51 1.07 10.93 5.34
N TYR A 52 0.08 10.17 4.86
CA TYR A 52 -0.13 8.77 5.25
C TYR A 52 1.00 7.87 4.75
N VAL A 53 1.35 7.95 3.48
CA VAL A 53 2.35 7.05 2.89
C VAL A 53 3.75 7.34 3.46
N PHE A 54 4.09 8.62 3.64
CA PHE A 54 5.38 8.99 4.20
C PHE A 54 5.49 8.72 5.70
N SER A 55 4.40 8.59 6.47
CA SER A 55 4.54 8.21 7.89
C SER A 55 5.11 6.79 8.09
N ARG A 56 5.21 6.01 7.00
CA ARG A 56 5.76 4.64 6.94
C ARG A 56 7.22 4.65 6.50
N GLU A 57 7.72 5.79 6.04
CA GLU A 57 9.09 5.99 5.60
C GLU A 57 10.02 6.22 6.80
N PRO A 58 11.06 5.39 6.99
CA PRO A 58 12.06 5.61 8.05
C PRO A 58 12.68 7.01 8.08
N LEU A 59 12.68 7.70 6.94
CA LEU A 59 13.24 9.03 6.75
C LEU A 59 12.21 10.17 6.80
N ASP A 60 10.94 9.94 7.17
CA ASP A 60 9.86 10.97 7.14
C ASP A 60 10.27 12.30 7.81
N GLY A 61 10.90 12.23 8.98
CA GLY A 61 11.34 13.41 9.73
C GLY A 61 12.37 14.29 9.01
N ARG A 62 12.91 13.85 7.87
CA ARG A 62 13.85 14.59 7.01
C ARG A 62 13.21 15.12 5.73
N ILE A 63 11.92 14.83 5.48
CA ILE A 63 11.21 15.22 4.27
C ILE A 63 10.22 16.33 4.65
N SER A 64 10.36 17.50 4.02
CA SER A 64 9.41 18.61 4.22
C SER A 64 8.04 18.29 3.62
N ALA A 65 7.01 19.02 4.05
CA ALA A 65 5.66 18.90 3.47
C ALA A 65 5.67 19.17 1.95
N SER A 66 6.39 20.20 1.49
CA SER A 66 6.53 20.51 0.07
C SER A 66 7.26 19.41 -0.70
N GLN A 67 8.29 18.78 -0.11
CA GLN A 67 8.97 17.64 -0.72
C GLN A 67 8.05 16.43 -0.83
N ARG A 68 7.27 16.10 0.21
CA ARG A 68 6.28 15.00 0.17
C ARG A 68 5.30 15.16 -1.00
N GLN A 69 4.78 16.36 -1.23
CA GLN A 69 3.84 16.61 -2.34
C GLN A 69 4.49 16.42 -3.71
N VAL A 70 5.71 16.93 -3.89
CA VAL A 70 6.47 16.74 -5.15
C VAL A 70 6.78 15.26 -5.38
N TYR A 71 7.20 14.56 -4.33
CA TYR A 71 7.51 13.14 -4.39
C TYR A 71 6.27 12.29 -4.66
N MET A 72 5.13 12.61 -4.03
CA MET A 72 3.85 11.97 -4.29
C MET A 72 3.47 12.08 -5.77
N GLN A 73 3.52 13.29 -6.33
CA GLN A 73 3.21 13.49 -7.74
C GLN A 73 4.14 12.69 -8.66
N LYS A 74 5.46 12.80 -8.47
CA LYS A 74 6.43 12.14 -9.35
C LYS A 74 6.39 10.62 -9.27
N ALA A 75 6.23 10.06 -8.07
CA ALA A 75 6.08 8.61 -7.91
C ALA A 75 4.75 8.12 -8.49
N TRP A 76 3.67 8.88 -8.31
CA TRP A 76 2.39 8.56 -8.92
C TRP A 76 2.46 8.56 -10.45
N ASP A 77 3.06 9.60 -11.03
CA ASP A 77 3.27 9.70 -12.48
C ASP A 77 4.12 8.54 -13.01
N CYS A 78 5.15 8.12 -12.25
CA CYS A 78 5.96 6.96 -12.59
C CYS A 78 5.12 5.68 -12.68
N GLY A 79 4.28 5.39 -11.68
CA GLY A 79 3.39 4.23 -11.70
C GLY A 79 2.40 4.25 -12.86
N VAL A 80 1.80 5.42 -13.13
CA VAL A 80 0.90 5.64 -14.28
C VAL A 80 1.62 5.37 -15.60
N GLU A 81 2.83 5.91 -15.77
CA GLU A 81 3.64 5.73 -16.98
C GLU A 81 3.95 4.24 -17.22
N TRP A 82 4.34 3.51 -16.19
CA TRP A 82 4.65 2.07 -16.32
C TRP A 82 3.40 1.22 -16.58
N ALA A 83 2.24 1.60 -16.04
CA ALA A 83 0.97 0.95 -16.37
C ALA A 83 0.61 1.15 -17.85
N ASP A 84 0.75 2.37 -18.36
CA ASP A 84 0.49 2.69 -19.77
C ASP A 84 1.48 1.99 -20.71
N LYS A 85 2.78 2.00 -20.38
CA LYS A 85 3.81 1.21 -21.09
C LYS A 85 3.46 -0.27 -21.13
N SER A 86 2.99 -0.82 -20.02
CA SER A 86 2.58 -2.23 -19.93
C SER A 86 1.38 -2.53 -20.82
N LYS A 87 0.36 -1.66 -20.83
CA LYS A 87 -0.80 -1.79 -21.73
C LYS A 87 -0.43 -1.66 -23.20
N ILE A 88 0.48 -0.75 -23.55
CA ILE A 88 0.98 -0.60 -24.92
C ILE A 88 1.72 -1.85 -25.38
N LYS A 89 2.57 -2.40 -24.51
CA LYS A 89 3.44 -3.53 -24.85
C LYS A 89 2.73 -4.88 -24.88
N TYR A 90 1.86 -5.12 -23.90
CA TYR A 90 1.23 -6.43 -23.68
C TYR A 90 -0.27 -6.46 -24.00
N GLY A 91 -0.86 -5.29 -24.27
CA GLY A 91 -2.31 -5.14 -24.37
C GLY A 91 -2.98 -4.98 -23.00
N ASN A 92 -4.30 -4.84 -23.01
CA ASN A 92 -5.12 -4.73 -21.80
C ASN A 92 -5.46 -6.12 -21.25
N LEU A 93 -4.44 -6.82 -20.74
CA LEU A 93 -4.55 -8.16 -20.16
C LEU A 93 -5.19 -8.11 -18.77
N SER A 94 -5.72 -9.25 -18.30
CA SER A 94 -6.01 -9.43 -16.86
C SER A 94 -4.71 -9.43 -16.05
N ALA A 95 -4.79 -9.19 -14.75
CA ALA A 95 -3.62 -9.14 -13.87
C ALA A 95 -2.78 -10.42 -13.96
N GLU A 96 -3.40 -11.60 -13.91
CA GLU A 96 -2.71 -12.89 -14.09
C GLU A 96 -2.07 -13.08 -15.47
N LYS A 97 -2.74 -12.63 -16.53
CA LYS A 97 -2.18 -12.73 -17.88
C LYS A 97 -1.00 -11.77 -18.06
N LEU A 98 -1.05 -10.60 -17.43
CA LEU A 98 0.07 -9.68 -17.36
C LEU A 98 1.24 -10.29 -16.57
N ALA A 99 0.96 -10.92 -15.42
CA ALA A 99 1.96 -11.62 -14.63
C ALA A 99 2.71 -12.68 -15.45
N ASN A 100 1.96 -13.54 -16.14
CA ASN A 100 2.53 -14.53 -17.06
C ASN A 100 3.37 -13.88 -18.17
N ALA A 101 2.90 -12.78 -18.78
CA ALA A 101 3.63 -12.06 -19.82
C ALA A 101 4.91 -11.37 -19.31
N LEU A 102 4.99 -11.07 -18.02
CA LEU A 102 6.17 -10.56 -17.33
C LEU A 102 7.12 -11.68 -16.87
N GLY A 103 6.71 -12.95 -16.99
CA GLY A 103 7.48 -14.11 -16.55
C GLY A 103 7.36 -14.41 -15.05
N MET A 104 6.26 -13.97 -14.43
CA MET A 104 5.99 -14.15 -13.01
C MET A 104 5.19 -15.41 -12.73
N GLU A 105 5.58 -16.14 -11.69
CA GLU A 105 4.85 -17.26 -11.10
C GLU A 105 3.98 -16.72 -9.96
N VAL A 106 2.66 -16.88 -10.06
CA VAL A 106 1.69 -16.34 -9.10
C VAL A 106 1.08 -17.47 -8.29
N GLU A 107 1.14 -17.36 -6.97
CA GLU A 107 0.51 -18.28 -6.01
C GLU A 107 -0.53 -17.53 -5.17
N TYR A 108 -1.73 -18.11 -5.06
CA TYR A 108 -2.76 -17.65 -4.13
C TYR A 108 -2.77 -18.59 -2.92
N VAL A 109 -2.40 -18.05 -1.76
CA VAL A 109 -2.19 -18.84 -0.54
C VAL A 109 -3.16 -18.39 0.55
N SER A 110 -3.64 -19.32 1.38
CA SER A 110 -4.57 -18.98 2.44
C SER A 110 -3.89 -18.19 3.55
N MET A 111 -2.79 -18.67 4.14
CA MET A 111 -2.08 -18.00 5.25
C MET A 111 -0.58 -17.82 4.94
N PRO A 112 0.05 -16.74 5.42
CA PRO A 112 1.51 -16.67 5.54
C PRO A 112 2.00 -17.76 6.48
N GLU A 113 2.92 -18.61 6.02
CA GLU A 113 3.62 -19.53 6.92
C GLU A 113 4.54 -18.73 7.85
N ASN A 114 4.22 -18.69 9.15
CA ASN A 114 5.09 -18.20 10.22
C ASN A 114 5.76 -16.84 9.94
N THR A 115 4.99 -15.84 9.55
CA THR A 115 5.49 -14.46 9.63
C THR A 115 4.85 -13.76 10.82
N ASP A 116 5.73 -13.20 11.64
CA ASP A 116 5.36 -12.20 12.62
C ASP A 116 4.49 -11.13 11.92
N ARG A 117 4.77 -10.73 10.66
CA ARG A 117 4.03 -9.66 9.92
C ARG A 117 2.85 -10.20 9.10
N VAL A 118 1.72 -9.49 9.13
CA VAL A 118 0.60 -9.71 8.18
C VAL A 118 0.96 -9.03 6.86
N LEU A 119 1.18 -9.83 5.82
CA LEU A 119 1.38 -9.38 4.45
C LEU A 119 0.11 -9.72 3.65
N PHE A 120 -0.29 -8.84 2.74
CA PHE A 120 -1.44 -9.07 1.85
C PHE A 120 -1.02 -9.64 0.50
N ALA A 121 0.13 -9.23 0.02
CA ALA A 121 0.85 -9.85 -1.07
C ALA A 121 2.35 -9.62 -0.88
N GLU A 122 3.16 -10.33 -1.66
CA GLU A 122 4.59 -10.07 -1.75
C GLU A 122 5.15 -10.50 -3.11
N PHE A 123 6.03 -9.68 -3.65
CA PHE A 123 6.98 -10.04 -4.68
C PHE A 123 8.25 -10.62 -4.04
N ARG A 124 8.62 -11.83 -4.48
CA ARG A 124 9.88 -12.48 -4.14
C ARG A 124 10.73 -12.63 -5.39
N GLU A 125 11.91 -12.04 -5.34
CA GLU A 125 12.91 -12.24 -6.39
C GLU A 125 13.25 -13.73 -6.56
N PRO A 126 13.49 -14.18 -7.80
CA PRO A 126 13.53 -13.37 -9.02
C PRO A 126 12.17 -13.22 -9.73
N ASN A 127 11.19 -14.08 -9.47
CA ASN A 127 10.02 -14.21 -10.33
C ASN A 127 8.75 -14.76 -9.65
N HIS A 128 8.64 -14.69 -8.32
CA HIS A 128 7.47 -15.23 -7.61
C HIS A 128 6.61 -14.11 -7.00
N ILE A 129 5.29 -14.22 -7.10
CA ILE A 129 4.34 -13.37 -6.36
C ILE A 129 3.41 -14.27 -5.56
N ARG A 130 3.20 -13.92 -4.29
CA ARG A 130 2.20 -14.53 -3.44
C ARG A 130 1.12 -13.52 -3.10
N VAL A 131 -0.14 -13.91 -3.26
CA VAL A 131 -1.30 -13.16 -2.77
C VAL A 131 -1.94 -13.94 -1.63
N TYR A 132 -2.07 -13.29 -0.48
CA TYR A 132 -2.60 -13.88 0.76
C TYR A 132 -4.11 -13.68 0.84
N MET A 133 -4.86 -14.77 0.64
CA MET A 133 -6.31 -14.74 0.49
C MET A 133 -7.07 -14.67 1.82
N ASP A 134 -6.46 -15.00 2.98
CA ASP A 134 -7.19 -14.99 4.27
C ASP A 134 -7.80 -13.63 4.60
N ALA A 135 -7.06 -12.54 4.38
CA ALA A 135 -7.58 -11.18 4.58
C ALA A 135 -8.80 -10.88 3.69
N ILE A 136 -8.71 -11.26 2.41
CA ILE A 136 -9.75 -11.04 1.39
C ILE A 136 -10.98 -11.87 1.72
N ASN A 137 -10.80 -13.15 2.04
CA ASN A 137 -11.89 -14.07 2.38
C ASN A 137 -12.64 -13.59 3.63
N ARG A 138 -11.94 -13.02 4.63
CA ARG A 138 -12.57 -12.47 5.84
C ARG A 138 -13.45 -11.25 5.58
N VAL A 139 -13.23 -10.53 4.48
CA VAL A 139 -14.04 -9.36 4.11
C VAL A 139 -15.01 -9.59 2.97
N GLU A 140 -15.04 -10.78 2.38
CA GLU A 140 -15.84 -11.10 1.20
C GLU A 140 -17.33 -10.76 1.38
N GLU A 141 -17.91 -11.08 2.53
CA GLU A 141 -19.31 -10.73 2.84
C GLU A 141 -19.54 -9.22 2.85
N PHE A 142 -18.60 -8.43 3.37
CA PHE A 142 -18.69 -6.97 3.39
C PHE A 142 -18.53 -6.37 1.99
N LEU A 143 -17.60 -6.90 1.19
CA LEU A 143 -17.36 -6.46 -0.21
C LEU A 143 -18.60 -6.68 -1.09
N ASN A 144 -19.45 -7.65 -0.75
CA ASN A 144 -20.68 -7.93 -1.46
C ASN A 144 -21.87 -7.05 -1.05
N SER A 145 -21.74 -6.22 -0.01
CA SER A 145 -22.80 -5.30 0.40
C SER A 145 -22.94 -4.10 -0.54
N ASP A 146 -24.17 -3.68 -0.83
CA ASP A 146 -24.46 -2.56 -1.75
C ASP A 146 -23.72 -1.28 -1.31
N SER A 147 -23.67 -1.00 -0.01
CA SER A 147 -23.00 0.18 0.55
C SER A 147 -21.49 0.23 0.27
N ILE A 148 -20.83 -0.94 0.21
CA ILE A 148 -19.39 -1.01 -0.09
C ILE A 148 -19.17 -0.98 -1.59
N LYS A 149 -20.01 -1.67 -2.36
CA LYS A 149 -19.99 -1.62 -3.83
C LYS A 149 -20.21 -0.22 -4.40
N ASP A 150 -21.02 0.61 -3.74
CA ASP A 150 -21.18 2.02 -4.11
C ASP A 150 -19.87 2.83 -4.01
N ILE A 151 -18.93 2.39 -3.16
CA ILE A 151 -17.66 3.08 -2.91
C ILE A 151 -16.54 2.53 -3.82
N ILE A 152 -16.38 1.21 -3.86
CA ILE A 152 -15.26 0.55 -4.54
C ILE A 152 -15.65 -0.21 -5.81
N GLY A 153 -16.94 -0.27 -6.16
CA GLY A 153 -17.46 -1.08 -7.27
C GLY A 153 -17.34 -2.59 -7.04
N ASP A 154 -17.53 -3.38 -8.10
CA ASP A 154 -17.28 -4.84 -8.11
C ASP A 154 -15.78 -5.17 -8.26
N THR A 155 -14.91 -4.44 -7.54
CA THR A 155 -13.46 -4.57 -7.66
C THR A 155 -12.96 -5.88 -7.04
N ASN A 156 -12.17 -6.63 -7.80
CA ASN A 156 -11.43 -7.78 -7.28
C ASN A 156 -10.15 -7.30 -6.56
N ILE A 157 -10.15 -7.34 -5.23
CA ILE A 157 -9.00 -6.89 -4.42
C ILE A 157 -7.74 -7.71 -4.72
N ALA A 158 -7.86 -9.01 -5.00
CA ALA A 158 -6.72 -9.85 -5.32
C ALA A 158 -5.99 -9.37 -6.60
N ASP A 159 -6.73 -8.90 -7.60
CA ASP A 159 -6.15 -8.33 -8.82
C ASP A 159 -5.39 -7.03 -8.53
N ILE A 160 -5.88 -6.19 -7.61
CA ILE A 160 -5.21 -4.95 -7.23
C ILE A 160 -3.89 -5.24 -6.50
N LEU A 161 -3.90 -6.19 -5.56
CA LEU A 161 -2.69 -6.64 -4.87
C LEU A 161 -1.68 -7.26 -5.84
N LEU A 162 -2.15 -8.10 -6.77
CA LEU A 162 -1.28 -8.67 -7.80
C LEU A 162 -0.66 -7.57 -8.67
N LEU A 163 -1.45 -6.61 -9.15
CA LEU A 163 -0.92 -5.49 -9.94
C LEU A 163 0.08 -4.63 -9.17
N HIS A 164 -0.14 -4.43 -7.86
CA HIS A 164 0.83 -3.77 -6.98
C HIS A 164 2.17 -4.52 -6.99
N GLU A 165 2.18 -5.84 -6.74
CA GLU A 165 3.42 -6.62 -6.74
C GLU A 165 4.07 -6.73 -8.13
N LEU A 166 3.28 -6.71 -9.20
CA LEU A 166 3.81 -6.68 -10.57
C LEU A 166 4.59 -5.39 -10.85
N PHE A 167 4.21 -4.27 -10.25
CA PHE A 167 5.02 -3.05 -10.34
C PHE A 167 6.41 -3.26 -9.71
N HIS A 168 6.50 -3.90 -8.55
CA HIS A 168 7.80 -4.17 -7.91
C HIS A 168 8.72 -5.05 -8.77
N SER A 169 8.16 -6.03 -9.48
CA SER A 169 8.89 -6.81 -10.49
C SER A 169 9.39 -5.94 -11.66
N ILE A 170 8.54 -5.05 -12.18
CA ILE A 170 8.91 -4.08 -13.23
C ILE A 170 10.01 -3.15 -12.72
N GLU A 171 9.86 -2.64 -11.50
CA GLU A 171 10.80 -1.73 -10.86
C GLU A 171 12.18 -2.36 -10.72
N GLU A 172 12.25 -3.62 -10.25
CA GLU A 172 13.52 -4.34 -10.13
C GLU A 172 14.18 -4.56 -11.51
N LYS A 173 13.39 -4.96 -12.51
CA LYS A 173 13.88 -5.14 -13.90
C LYS A 173 14.40 -3.84 -14.51
N HIS A 174 13.81 -2.71 -14.15
CA HIS A 174 14.12 -1.39 -14.68
C HIS A 174 14.83 -0.47 -13.67
N LYS A 175 15.47 -1.04 -12.64
CA LYS A 175 16.08 -0.29 -11.52
C LYS A 175 17.13 0.76 -11.89
N LYS A 176 17.67 0.71 -13.11
CA LYS A 176 18.65 1.67 -13.62
C LYS A 176 18.02 2.95 -14.20
N GLU A 177 16.72 2.93 -14.48
CA GLU A 177 16.01 4.04 -15.15
C GLU A 177 14.70 4.45 -14.47
N ILE A 178 14.10 3.56 -13.66
CA ILE A 178 12.82 3.86 -13.02
C ILE A 178 12.96 4.92 -11.92
N TYR A 179 12.06 5.91 -11.94
CA TYR A 179 12.08 7.08 -11.06
C TYR A 179 12.31 6.74 -9.59
N THR A 180 11.58 5.77 -9.07
CA THR A 180 11.58 5.33 -7.67
C THR A 180 12.93 4.77 -7.21
N ARG A 181 13.77 4.28 -8.13
CA ARG A 181 15.12 3.75 -7.85
C ARG A 181 16.23 4.77 -8.14
N ILE A 182 16.01 5.70 -9.07
CA ILE A 182 17.00 6.74 -9.41
C ILE A 182 16.93 7.95 -8.48
N GLU A 183 15.74 8.31 -7.98
CA GLU A 183 15.57 9.41 -7.05
C GLU A 183 16.16 9.02 -5.71
N LYS A 184 17.08 9.84 -5.22
CA LYS A 184 17.69 9.68 -3.91
C LYS A 184 17.63 10.99 -3.16
N ILE A 185 17.30 10.93 -1.87
CA ILE A 185 17.39 12.11 -1.01
C ILE A 185 18.79 12.17 -0.44
N LYS A 186 19.38 13.36 -0.49
CA LYS A 186 20.59 13.68 0.26
C LYS A 186 20.25 13.77 1.76
N LEU A 187 20.78 12.83 2.53
CA LEU A 187 20.57 12.73 3.97
C LEU A 187 21.51 13.63 4.77
N TRP A 188 22.74 13.80 4.31
CA TRP A 188 23.71 14.73 4.86
C TRP A 188 24.86 14.97 3.88
N SER A 189 25.60 16.05 4.10
CA SER A 189 26.83 16.36 3.37
C SER A 189 27.91 16.91 4.30
N ILE A 190 29.12 16.36 4.22
CA ILE A 190 30.32 16.92 4.84
C ILE A 190 31.34 17.14 3.73
N GLY A 191 31.60 18.40 3.37
CA GLY A 191 32.46 18.75 2.24
C GLY A 191 31.92 18.20 0.90
N PHE A 192 32.77 17.51 0.14
CA PHE A 192 32.41 16.87 -1.13
C PHE A 192 31.68 15.53 -0.99
N PHE A 193 31.50 15.04 0.24
CA PHE A 193 30.80 13.78 0.48
C PHE A 193 29.31 14.02 0.67
N HIS A 194 28.51 13.20 -0.01
CA HIS A 194 27.06 13.18 0.05
C HIS A 194 26.62 11.76 0.37
N TYR A 195 25.69 11.62 1.29
CA TYR A 195 25.05 10.33 1.57
C TYR A 195 23.61 10.39 1.09
N ASP A 196 23.30 9.55 0.10
CA ASP A 196 22.03 9.54 -0.59
C ASP A 196 21.30 8.22 -0.32
N SER A 197 20.00 8.27 -0.01
CA SER A 197 19.16 7.09 0.19
C SER A 197 17.98 7.09 -0.78
N CYS A 198 17.63 5.90 -1.28
CA CYS A 198 16.33 5.68 -1.89
C CYS A 198 15.23 5.78 -0.82
N LEU A 199 14.03 6.14 -1.26
CA LEU A 199 12.84 6.23 -0.45
C LEU A 199 11.94 5.03 -0.73
N VAL A 200 11.61 4.27 0.31
CA VAL A 200 10.68 3.13 0.19
C VAL A 200 9.30 3.64 -0.19
N ALA A 201 8.88 4.78 0.38
CA ALA A 201 7.59 5.40 0.07
C ALA A 201 7.40 5.69 -1.43
N LEU A 202 8.45 6.03 -2.19
CA LEU A 202 8.29 6.28 -3.63
C LEU A 202 7.89 5.01 -4.39
N SER A 203 8.48 3.88 -4.01
CA SER A 203 8.17 2.56 -4.60
C SER A 203 6.71 2.18 -4.34
N GLU A 204 6.25 2.34 -3.09
CA GLU A 204 4.86 2.06 -2.69
C GLU A 204 3.84 2.98 -3.39
N ILE A 205 4.12 4.28 -3.51
CA ILE A 205 3.25 5.22 -4.24
C ILE A 205 3.13 4.83 -5.70
N ALA A 206 4.25 4.49 -6.35
CA ALA A 206 4.26 4.10 -7.75
C ALA A 206 3.57 2.75 -7.97
N ALA A 207 3.69 1.79 -7.05
CA ALA A 207 2.98 0.53 -7.09
C ALA A 207 1.45 0.73 -6.99
N MET A 208 1.00 1.59 -6.07
CA MET A 208 -0.42 1.95 -5.95
C MET A 208 -0.95 2.67 -7.20
N ALA A 209 -0.16 3.61 -7.74
CA ALA A 209 -0.52 4.34 -8.96
C ALA A 209 -0.57 3.42 -10.19
N PHE A 210 0.36 2.46 -10.30
CA PHE A 210 0.36 1.43 -11.33
C PHE A 210 -0.91 0.57 -11.23
N ALA A 211 -1.22 0.06 -10.04
CA ALA A 211 -2.41 -0.76 -9.82
C ALA A 211 -3.70 0.02 -10.14
N TYR A 212 -3.79 1.28 -9.69
CA TYR A 212 -4.89 2.20 -10.00
C TYR A 212 -5.08 2.38 -11.51
N ARG A 213 -4.01 2.74 -12.23
CA ARG A 213 -4.05 3.04 -13.66
C ARG A 213 -4.30 1.78 -14.50
N TYR A 214 -3.70 0.66 -14.12
CA TYR A 214 -3.81 -0.58 -14.88
C TYR A 214 -5.20 -1.21 -14.73
N SER A 215 -5.70 -1.34 -13.50
CA SER A 215 -7.04 -1.89 -13.22
C SER A 215 -8.17 -0.97 -13.67
N GLY A 216 -7.94 0.36 -13.64
CA GLY A 216 -8.95 1.35 -13.99
C GLY A 216 -9.96 1.66 -12.88
N ILE A 217 -9.69 1.23 -11.64
CA ILE A 217 -10.49 1.57 -10.46
C ILE A 217 -10.65 3.09 -10.30
N LYS A 218 -11.69 3.52 -9.58
CA LYS A 218 -12.09 4.93 -9.44
C LYS A 218 -11.99 5.47 -8.01
N PHE A 219 -11.47 4.66 -7.10
CA PHE A 219 -11.24 5.02 -5.71
C PHE A 219 -9.74 4.98 -5.40
N SER A 220 -9.32 5.56 -4.27
CA SER A 220 -7.92 5.54 -3.84
C SER A 220 -7.49 4.12 -3.42
N PRO A 221 -6.41 3.54 -3.98
CA PRO A 221 -5.92 2.21 -3.59
C PRO A 221 -5.67 2.07 -2.08
N TYR A 222 -5.33 3.16 -1.38
CA TYR A 222 -5.11 3.17 0.07
C TYR A 222 -6.35 2.79 0.90
N LEU A 223 -7.56 2.82 0.32
CA LEU A 223 -8.77 2.30 0.99
C LEU A 223 -8.66 0.78 1.24
N ILE A 224 -7.90 0.07 0.41
CA ILE A 224 -7.70 -1.38 0.55
C ILE A 224 -6.99 -1.72 1.85
N ASP A 225 -6.10 -0.86 2.36
CA ASP A 225 -5.41 -1.09 3.64
C ASP A 225 -6.43 -1.23 4.78
N VAL A 226 -7.40 -0.32 4.88
CA VAL A 226 -8.45 -0.37 5.91
C VAL A 226 -9.35 -1.58 5.72
N ILE A 227 -9.71 -1.90 4.47
CA ILE A 227 -10.51 -3.09 4.16
C ILE A 227 -9.81 -4.34 4.66
N LEU A 228 -8.57 -4.58 4.26
CA LEU A 228 -7.86 -5.80 4.58
C LEU A 228 -7.53 -5.92 6.07
N VAL A 229 -7.20 -4.81 6.74
CA VAL A 229 -7.03 -4.79 8.20
C VAL A 229 -8.36 -5.09 8.92
N TYR A 230 -9.49 -4.61 8.41
CA TYR A 230 -10.80 -4.86 9.00
C TYR A 230 -11.16 -6.35 9.02
N GLY A 231 -10.73 -7.10 7.99
CA GLY A 231 -10.86 -8.56 7.96
C GLY A 231 -10.22 -9.25 9.17
N TYR A 232 -9.08 -8.74 9.64
CA TYR A 232 -8.37 -9.27 10.81
C TYR A 232 -8.86 -8.70 12.14
N SER A 233 -9.06 -7.38 12.21
CA SER A 233 -9.45 -6.70 13.43
C SER A 233 -10.13 -5.38 13.13
N GLN A 234 -11.41 -5.29 13.48
CA GLN A 234 -12.20 -4.07 13.35
C GLN A 234 -11.68 -2.94 14.25
N ASN A 235 -11.11 -3.28 15.41
CA ASN A 235 -10.48 -2.30 16.31
C ASN A 235 -9.24 -1.68 15.63
N GLU A 236 -8.39 -2.51 15.02
CA GLU A 236 -7.19 -2.00 14.34
C GLU A 236 -7.53 -1.23 13.07
N ALA A 237 -8.56 -1.66 12.33
CA ALA A 237 -9.06 -0.89 11.20
C ALA A 237 -9.60 0.47 11.61
N SER A 238 -10.29 0.54 12.76
CA SER A 238 -10.77 1.81 13.32
C SER A 238 -9.59 2.71 13.73
N GLY A 239 -8.54 2.15 14.32
CA GLY A 239 -7.31 2.89 14.64
C GLY A 239 -6.56 3.39 13.40
N LEU A 240 -6.43 2.55 12.36
CA LEU A 240 -5.82 2.93 11.09
C LEU A 240 -6.63 4.04 10.41
N TYR A 241 -7.94 3.94 10.41
CA TYR A 241 -8.84 5.00 9.92
C TYR A 241 -8.61 6.33 10.65
N GLU A 242 -8.58 6.32 12.00
CA GLU A 242 -8.37 7.54 12.79
C GLU A 242 -7.03 8.19 12.45
N GLU A 243 -5.98 7.38 12.33
CA GLU A 243 -4.67 7.87 11.97
C GLU A 243 -4.63 8.45 10.54
N MET A 244 -5.26 7.79 9.56
CA MET A 244 -5.35 8.31 8.19
C MET A 244 -6.02 9.68 8.15
N ILE A 245 -7.13 9.84 8.88
CA ILE A 245 -7.85 11.12 9.00
C ILE A 245 -6.99 12.16 9.73
N GLU A 246 -6.31 11.79 10.82
CA GLU A 246 -5.43 12.70 11.55
C GLU A 246 -4.27 13.19 10.67
N LEU A 247 -3.61 12.29 9.94
CA LEU A 247 -2.53 12.63 9.02
C LEU A 247 -3.02 13.52 7.87
N PHE A 248 -4.22 13.26 7.36
CA PHE A 248 -4.85 14.12 6.37
C PHE A 248 -5.14 15.52 6.92
N ASN A 249 -5.68 15.64 8.13
CA ASN A 249 -5.94 16.93 8.76
C ASN A 249 -4.64 17.71 9.01
N ARG A 250 -3.60 17.06 9.56
CA ARG A 250 -2.28 17.68 9.75
C ARG A 250 -1.68 18.16 8.42
N ARG A 251 -1.87 17.40 7.33
CA ARG A 251 -1.45 17.82 5.99
C ARG A 251 -2.11 19.13 5.57
N LEU A 252 -3.40 19.33 5.87
CA LEU A 252 -4.11 20.57 5.56
C LEU A 252 -3.59 21.77 6.37
N GLU A 253 -3.06 21.54 7.57
CA GLU A 253 -2.44 22.57 8.43
C GLU A 253 -1.02 22.93 7.98
N GLU A 254 -0.33 22.04 7.25
CA GLU A 254 1.03 22.23 6.74
C GLU A 254 1.10 23.06 5.44
N ILE A 255 -0.05 23.42 4.85
CA ILE A 255 -0.21 24.18 3.59
C ILE A 255 -0.59 25.63 3.88
#